data_AF-A0A485JDH1-F1
#
_entry.id   AF-A0A485JDH1-F1
#
_cell.length_a   1.000
_cell.length_b   1.000
_cell.length_c   1.000
_cell.angle_alpha   90.00
_cell.angle_beta   90.00
_cell.angle_gamma   90.00
#
_symmetry.space_group_name_H-M   'P 1'
#
loop_
_entity.id
_entity.type
_entity.pdbx_description
1 polymer ?
#
loop_
_entity_poly.entity_id
_entity_poly.type
_entity_poly.pdbx_seq_one_letter_code
_entity_poly.pdbx_strand_id
1 'polypeptide(L)' 'MNFPEVSLPLHGGRRLMHIHENRPGVLTALNKIFAEQGVNIAAQYLQTSAQMGYVVIDIEATKTLPKKRCRQ' A
#
# COMPACT_ATOMS: atom_id res chain seq x y z
N MET A 1 -17.67 14.10 7.32
CA MET A 1 -16.29 14.05 6.81
C MET A 1 -15.48 13.24 7.81
N ASN A 2 -14.92 12.10 7.42
CA ASN A 2 -14.12 11.27 8.32
C ASN A 2 -12.98 10.61 7.51
N PHE A 3 -11.96 11.39 7.17
CA PHE A 3 -10.70 10.84 6.69
C PHE A 3 -9.81 10.64 7.92
N PRO A 4 -9.34 9.43 8.22
CA PRO A 4 -8.47 9.21 9.35
C PRO A 4 -7.13 9.91 9.11
N GLU A 5 -6.78 10.85 9.99
CA GLU A 5 -5.43 11.41 10.07
C GLU A 5 -4.48 10.29 10.48
N VAL A 6 -3.62 9.88 9.55
CA VAL A 6 -2.55 8.92 9.81
C VAL A 6 -1.23 9.67 9.81
N SER A 7 -0.80 10.14 10.98
CA SER A 7 0.52 10.73 11.20
C SER A 7 1.54 9.66 11.59
N LEU A 8 1.79 8.71 10.71
CA LEU A 8 2.91 7.78 10.92
C LEU A 8 4.22 8.49 10.53
N PRO A 9 5.26 8.51 11.39
CA PRO A 9 6.56 9.06 11.03
C PRO A 9 7.16 8.35 9.81
N LEU A 10 7.82 9.08 8.91
CA LEU A 10 8.58 8.49 7.80
C LEU A 10 10.01 8.23 8.27
N HIS A 11 10.33 6.98 8.60
CA HIS A 11 11.70 6.55 8.85
C HIS A 11 12.25 5.84 7.60
N GLY A 12 13.22 6.46 6.91
CA GLY A 12 14.11 5.77 5.95
C GLY A 12 13.47 5.01 4.77
N GLY A 13 12.20 5.21 4.47
CA GLY A 13 11.43 4.42 3.51
C GLY A 13 10.39 5.24 2.73
N ARG A 14 9.46 4.56 2.05
CA ARG A 14 8.37 5.19 1.30
C ARG A 14 7.02 4.71 1.82
N ARG A 15 6.07 5.63 1.93
CA ARG A 15 4.67 5.31 2.20
C ARG A 15 3.84 5.34 0.93
N LEU A 16 3.03 4.31 0.73
CA LEU A 16 2.09 4.16 -0.36
C LEU A 16 0.67 4.04 0.21
N MET A 17 -0.31 4.63 -0.48
CA MET A 17 -1.73 4.41 -0.21
C MET A 17 -2.39 3.80 -1.44
N HIS A 18 -3.18 2.76 -1.22
CA HIS A 18 -3.96 2.12 -2.27
C HIS A 18 -5.42 1.98 -1.84
N ILE A 19 -6.32 2.65 -2.57
CA ILE A 19 -7.76 2.54 -2.43
C ILE A 19 -8.26 1.52 -3.45
N HIS A 20 -9.14 0.61 -3.03
CA HIS A 20 -9.65 -0.50 -3.84
C HIS A 20 -11.10 -0.83 -3.48
N GLU A 21 -11.79 -1.51 -4.39
CA GLU A 21 -13.03 -2.22 -4.06
C GLU A 21 -12.74 -3.39 -3.12
N ASN A 22 -13.61 -3.63 -2.12
CA ASN A 22 -13.47 -4.71 -1.16
C ASN A 22 -13.81 -6.08 -1.79
N ARG A 23 -12.89 -6.58 -2.63
CA ARG A 23 -13.00 -7.88 -3.30
C ARG A 23 -11.84 -8.81 -2.91
N PRO A 24 -12.04 -10.13 -2.88
CA PRO A 24 -11.00 -11.09 -2.53
C PRO A 24 -9.76 -10.96 -3.43
N GLY A 25 -8.58 -11.15 -2.84
CA GLY A 25 -7.30 -11.23 -3.57
C GLY A 25 -6.54 -9.92 -3.78
N VAL A 26 -7.12 -8.75 -3.42
CA VAL A 26 -6.43 -7.46 -3.57
C VAL A 26 -5.12 -7.40 -2.77
N LEU A 27 -5.14 -7.81 -1.49
CA LEU A 27 -3.92 -7.86 -0.68
C LEU A 27 -2.88 -8.84 -1.23
N THR A 28 -3.31 -9.99 -1.76
CA THR A 28 -2.41 -10.96 -2.39
C THR A 28 -1.71 -10.36 -3.61
N ALA A 29 -2.46 -9.64 -4.45
CA ALA A 29 -1.89 -8.96 -5.62
C ALA A 29 -0.87 -7.88 -5.21
N LEU A 30 -1.18 -7.08 -4.19
CA LEU A 30 -0.26 -6.08 -3.67
C LEU A 30 1.03 -6.70 -3.13
N ASN A 31 0.92 -7.70 -2.25
CA ASN A 31 2.09 -8.38 -1.68
C ASN A 31 2.95 -9.03 -2.77
N LYS A 32 2.32 -9.61 -3.81
CA LYS A 32 3.04 -10.18 -4.95
C LYS A 32 3.84 -9.12 -5.71
N ILE A 33 3.28 -7.93 -5.94
CA ILE A 33 3.99 -6.83 -6.63
C ILE A 33 5.25 -6.42 -5.85
N PHE A 34 5.17 -6.31 -4.52
CA PHE A 34 6.35 -5.96 -3.71
C PHE A 34 7.38 -7.10 -3.66
N ALA A 35 6.92 -8.35 -3.52
CA ALA A 35 7.78 -9.53 -3.54
C ALA A 35 8.55 -9.68 -4.86
N GLU A 36 7.87 -9.50 -6.01
CA GLU A 36 8.49 -9.54 -7.34
C GLU A 36 9.51 -8.41 -7.56
N GLN A 37 9.37 -7.30 -6.84
CA GLN A 37 10.31 -6.17 -6.88
C GLN A 37 11.43 -6.28 -5.84
N GLY A 38 11.42 -7.33 -5.00
CA GLY A 38 12.39 -7.50 -3.92
C GLY A 38 12.31 -6.39 -2.86
N VAL A 39 11.12 -5.80 -2.67
CA VAL A 39 10.89 -4.70 -1.73
C VAL A 39 10.35 -5.24 -0.42
N ASN A 40 11.00 -4.91 0.69
CA ASN A 40 10.52 -5.24 2.01
C ASN A 40 9.36 -4.32 2.45
N ILE A 41 8.31 -4.89 3.04
CA ILE A 41 7.19 -4.16 3.62
C ILE A 41 7.46 -4.04 5.12
N ALA A 42 7.75 -2.83 5.60
CA ALA A 42 8.01 -2.56 7.01
C ALA A 42 6.72 -2.54 7.84
N ALA A 43 5.64 -1.99 7.27
CA ALA A 43 4.33 -1.97 7.91
C ALA A 43 3.21 -1.94 6.88
N GLN A 44 2.06 -2.52 7.23
CA GLN A 44 0.86 -2.49 6.42
C GLN A 44 -0.37 -2.32 7.32
N TYR A 45 -1.23 -1.35 6.99
CA TYR A 45 -2.49 -1.09 7.67
C TYR A 45 -3.65 -1.11 6.66
N LEU A 46 -4.53 -2.09 6.77
CA LEU A 46 -5.74 -2.22 5.96
C LEU A 46 -6.96 -1.80 6.77
N GLN A 47 -7.80 -0.95 6.19
CA GLN A 47 -9.15 -0.67 6.66
C GLN A 47 -10.14 -0.93 5.53
N THR A 48 -11.28 -1.53 5.84
CA THR A 48 -12.35 -1.78 4.88
C THR A 48 -13.70 -1.28 5.38
N SER A 49 -14.58 -1.01 4.42
CA SER A 49 -16.03 -0.89 4.57
C SER A 49 -16.70 -1.97 3.70
N ALA A 50 -18.03 -1.97 3.62
CA ALA A 50 -18.77 -2.97 2.85
C ALA A 50 -18.36 -3.04 1.37
N GLN A 51 -17.99 -1.92 0.75
CA GLN A 51 -17.71 -1.85 -0.70
C GLN A 51 -16.26 -1.44 -1.02
N MET A 52 -15.57 -0.77 -0.10
CA MET A 52 -14.28 -0.14 -0.37
C MET A 52 -13.27 -0.48 0.72
N GLY A 53 -12.00 -0.55 0.35
CA GLY A 53 -10.87 -0.66 1.25
C GLY A 53 -9.81 0.38 0.93
N TYR A 54 -9.04 0.75 1.93
CA TYR A 54 -7.78 1.44 1.72
C TYR A 54 -6.68 0.75 2.53
N VAL A 55 -5.50 0.68 1.94
CA VAL A 55 -4.31 0.17 2.61
C VAL A 55 -3.20 1.20 2.56
N VAL A 56 -2.60 1.45 3.72
CA VAL A 56 -1.37 2.23 3.88
C VAL A 56 -0.24 1.22 4.00
N ILE A 57 0.82 1.38 3.19
CA ILE A 57 1.95 0.46 3.14
C ILE A 57 3.23 1.27 3.28
N ASP A 58 4.03 0.95 4.30
CA ASP A 58 5.38 1.45 4.46
C ASP A 58 6.35 0.40 3.93
N ILE A 59 7.23 0.83 3.03
CA ILE A 59 8.23 -0.01 2.39
C ILE A 59 9.63 0.52 2.63
N GLU A 60 10.59 -0.40 2.73
CA GLU A 60 12.00 -0.07 2.72
C GLU A 60 12.46 0.04 1.26
N ALA A 61 12.62 1.28 0.80
CA ALA A 61 13.04 1.56 -0.57
C ALA A 61 14.23 2.52 -0.55
N THR A 62 15.42 2.01 -0.84
CA THR A 62 16.66 2.79 -0.95
C THR A 62 16.81 3.49 -2.31
N LYS A 63 15.96 3.17 -3.29
CA LYS A 63 15.94 3.76 -4.64
C LYS A 63 14.53 4.12 -5.10
N THR A 64 14.44 5.08 -6.01
CA THR A 64 13.20 5.48 -6.68
C THR A 64 12.60 4.32 -7.46
N LEU A 65 11.62 3.60 -6.88
CA LEU A 65 10.81 2.60 -7.60
C LEU A 65 10.24 3.22 -8.88
N PRO A 66 10.42 2.57 -10.04
CA PRO A 66 9.85 3.05 -11.28
C PRO A 66 8.33 3.11 -11.14
N LYS A 67 7.73 4.25 -11.52
CA LYS A 67 6.27 4.42 -11.55
C LYS A 67 5.69 3.49 -12.63
N LYS A 68 5.38 2.24 -12.27
CA LYS A 68 4.56 1.38 -13.13
C LYS A 68 3.12 1.86 -13.00
N ARG A 69 2.61 2.43 -14.08
CA ARG A 69 1.21 2.86 -14.21
C ARG A 69 0.36 1.58 -14.21
N CYS A 70 -0.33 1.32 -13.09
CA CYS A 70 -1.34 0.26 -13.05
C CYS A 70 -2.40 0.65 -14.09
N ARG A 71 -2.48 -0.08 -15.21
CA ARG A 71 -3.61 0.07 -16.13
C ARG A 71 -4.84 -0.40 -15.36
N GLN A 72 -5.75 0.54 -15.15
CA GLN A 72 -7.11 0.29 -14.67
C GLN A 72 -7.82 -0.66 -15.63
#